data_AF-A0A9D2FGD2-F1
#
_entry.id   AF-A0A9D2FGD2-F1
#
_cell.length_a   1.000
_cell.length_b   1.000
_cell.length_c   1.000
_cell.angle_alpha   90.00
_cell.angle_beta   90.00
_cell.angle_gamma   90.00
#
_symmetry.space_group_name_H-M   'P 1'
#
loop_
_entity.id
_entity.type
_entity.pdbx_description
1 polymer ?
#
loop_
_entity_poly.entity_id
_entity_poly.type
_entity_poly.pdbx_seq_one_letter_code
_entity_poly.pdbx_strand_id
1 'polypeptide(L)'
;MDKQTNQDTTSQEESQGGNAPANIAMPVSRTTVWHQLVHTGMHLLWKYKAIWLLCIGLFFIVGVPLIINELYKHPGYVTIWSAADVLSYYGAVLGASITVGTLAVTIFFTRKQLLRESYLKNRKESWSKIEDIFITTLKAINPILPLKESMDNGQVEPSKAIIIFQRYSLACQTVIDELIAYLDHSDYLKVKDLIDQITISSKQFIQIADEEIAVYRKLQTFNGRTLAQQTIDVESKYPGSFPEEQLSFCRELLQDTDNLSYEIFSQDIGRVNAKLVTAYENSYRLLLAQKRDIFEKIDNEVQKEADSILHLWRK
;
A
#
# COMPACT_ATOMS: atom_id res chain seq x y z
N MET A 1 63.90 -0.42 34.26
CA MET A 1 64.49 -1.44 33.36
C MET A 1 63.38 -1.91 32.46
N ASP A 2 63.47 -1.52 31.19
CA ASP A 2 62.85 -2.02 29.93
C ASP A 2 61.39 -2.54 29.95
N LYS A 3 60.51 -2.26 28.98
CA LYS A 3 60.54 -1.50 27.72
C LYS A 3 59.08 -1.41 27.24
N GLN A 4 58.64 -0.24 26.80
CA GLN A 4 57.53 -0.07 25.86
C GLN A 4 58.12 0.38 24.52
N THR A 5 57.59 -0.13 23.42
CA THR A 5 57.85 0.39 22.07
C THR A 5 56.59 0.32 21.22
N ASN A 6 56.54 1.25 20.26
CA ASN A 6 55.65 1.42 19.09
C ASN A 6 54.45 2.33 19.33
N GLN A 7 54.18 3.34 18.49
CA GLN A 7 54.76 3.80 17.22
C GLN A 7 54.40 5.30 17.09
N ASP A 8 55.31 6.23 16.77
CA ASP A 8 55.84 6.59 15.43
C ASP A 8 54.77 7.30 14.55
N THR A 9 54.91 8.51 13.97
CA THR A 9 55.95 9.55 13.95
C THR A 9 55.40 10.83 13.27
N THR A 10 56.04 11.98 13.58
CA THR A 10 56.36 13.16 12.72
C THR A 10 55.22 14.05 12.21
N SER A 11 54.97 15.27 12.76
CA SER A 11 55.75 16.55 12.79
C SER A 11 55.65 17.37 11.50
N GLN A 12 54.92 18.50 11.51
CA GLN A 12 55.39 19.93 11.60
C GLN A 12 55.75 20.52 10.20
N GLU A 13 55.54 21.78 9.84
CA GLU A 13 54.96 23.00 10.45
C GLU A 13 54.76 24.09 9.35
N GLU A 14 53.88 25.06 9.63
CA GLU A 14 53.87 26.49 9.25
C GLU A 14 53.98 26.99 7.79
N SER A 15 53.00 27.82 7.36
CA SER A 15 53.14 29.30 7.40
C SER A 15 51.90 30.03 6.85
N GLN A 16 51.73 31.26 7.35
CA GLN A 16 50.67 32.25 7.14
C GLN A 16 50.49 32.72 5.68
N GLY A 17 49.32 33.29 5.39
CA GLY A 17 49.19 34.26 4.28
C GLY A 17 47.77 34.43 3.76
N GLY A 18 46.96 35.25 4.43
CA GLY A 18 45.71 35.74 3.86
C GLY A 18 45.98 36.68 2.69
N ASN A 19 45.42 36.37 1.52
CA ASN A 19 45.22 37.29 0.41
C ASN A 19 43.97 36.86 -0.37
N ALA A 20 43.09 37.83 -0.63
CA ALA A 20 41.81 37.67 -1.33
C ALA A 20 41.98 37.09 -2.74
N PRO A 21 41.02 36.29 -3.25
CA PRO A 21 40.92 36.04 -4.68
C PRO A 21 39.93 36.98 -5.34
N ALA A 22 40.45 37.66 -6.35
CA ALA A 22 39.73 38.42 -7.35
C ALA A 22 38.69 37.55 -8.11
N ASN A 23 37.65 38.23 -8.58
CA ASN A 23 36.69 37.74 -9.57
C ASN A 23 37.41 37.14 -10.78
N ILE A 24 37.32 35.82 -10.96
CA ILE A 24 37.66 35.14 -12.21
C ILE A 24 36.36 34.55 -12.76
N ALA A 25 35.78 35.23 -13.75
CA ALA A 25 34.72 34.67 -14.57
C ALA A 25 35.27 33.46 -15.34
N MET A 26 34.72 32.26 -15.08
CA MET A 26 35.07 31.06 -15.83
C MET A 26 34.49 31.12 -17.26
N PRO A 27 35.22 30.66 -18.29
CA PRO A 27 34.71 30.61 -19.65
C PRO A 27 33.63 29.53 -19.76
N VAL A 28 32.45 29.94 -20.23
CA VAL A 28 31.34 29.04 -20.58
C VAL A 28 31.86 27.93 -21.50
N SER A 29 31.77 26.69 -21.06
CA SER A 29 32.24 25.53 -21.80
C SER A 29 31.43 25.36 -23.10
N ARG A 30 32.12 25.14 -24.23
CA ARG A 30 31.50 24.93 -25.56
C ARG A 30 30.37 23.87 -25.55
N THR A 31 30.41 22.91 -24.64
CA THR A 31 29.41 21.83 -24.54
C THR A 31 28.03 22.32 -24.09
N THR A 32 27.95 23.33 -23.23
CA THR A 32 26.66 23.91 -22.79
C THR A 32 25.97 24.70 -23.90
N VAL A 33 26.75 25.45 -24.68
CA VAL A 33 26.24 26.21 -25.83
C VAL A 33 25.70 25.29 -26.92
N TRP A 34 26.38 24.18 -27.22
CA TRP A 34 25.91 23.19 -28.20
C TRP A 34 24.63 22.48 -27.77
N HIS A 35 24.50 22.08 -26.51
CA HIS A 35 23.26 21.48 -26.00
C HIS A 35 22.08 22.46 -26.06
N GLN A 36 22.35 23.73 -25.76
CA GLN A 36 21.33 24.79 -25.79
C GLN A 36 20.91 25.15 -27.22
N LEU A 37 21.84 25.15 -28.18
CA LEU A 37 21.59 25.36 -29.62
C LEU A 37 20.81 24.20 -30.26
N VAL A 38 21.14 22.95 -29.91
CA VAL A 38 20.40 21.77 -30.41
C VAL A 38 18.98 21.76 -29.85
N HIS A 39 18.80 22.11 -28.57
CA HIS A 39 17.47 22.17 -27.95
C HIS A 39 16.61 23.33 -28.49
N THR A 40 17.20 24.50 -28.76
CA THR A 40 16.48 25.62 -29.40
C THR A 40 16.23 25.38 -30.88
N GLY A 41 17.16 24.76 -31.61
CA GLY A 41 16.98 24.36 -33.01
C GLY A 41 15.89 23.31 -33.18
N MET A 42 15.83 22.31 -32.29
CA MET A 42 14.77 21.29 -32.27
C MET A 42 13.39 21.90 -31.97
N HIS A 43 13.32 22.90 -31.08
CA HIS A 43 12.08 23.62 -30.78
C HIS A 43 11.63 24.52 -31.94
N LEU A 44 12.56 25.16 -32.67
CA LEU A 44 12.24 25.88 -33.92
C LEU A 44 11.73 24.92 -35.00
N LEU A 45 12.39 23.78 -35.21
CA LEU A 45 11.96 22.76 -36.17
C LEU A 45 10.55 22.23 -35.85
N TRP A 46 10.21 22.09 -34.57
CA TRP A 46 8.87 21.69 -34.15
C TRP A 46 7.82 22.78 -34.38
N LYS A 47 8.17 24.05 -34.15
CA LYS A 47 7.33 25.22 -34.45
C LYS A 47 7.06 25.41 -35.95
N TYR A 48 8.05 25.12 -36.80
CA TYR A 48 7.94 25.24 -38.26
C TYR A 48 7.63 23.92 -38.98
N LYS A 49 7.34 22.83 -38.24
CA LYS A 49 7.04 21.51 -38.79
C LYS A 49 5.89 21.53 -39.80
N ALA A 50 4.87 22.35 -39.55
CA ALA A 50 3.74 22.52 -40.46
C ALA A 50 4.15 23.21 -41.78
N ILE A 51 5.01 24.23 -41.72
CA ILE A 51 5.52 24.96 -42.89
C ILE A 51 6.47 24.08 -43.70
N TRP A 52 7.33 23.29 -43.05
CA TRP A 52 8.19 22.31 -43.72
C TRP A 52 7.39 21.21 -44.42
N LEU A 53 6.36 20.67 -43.76
CA LEU A 53 5.44 19.70 -44.37
C LEU A 53 4.68 20.30 -45.57
N LEU A 54 4.26 21.56 -45.47
CA LEU A 54 3.61 22.28 -46.57
C LEU A 54 4.56 22.46 -47.78
N CYS A 55 5.81 22.89 -47.54
CA CYS A 55 6.80 23.08 -48.59
C CYS A 55 7.19 21.77 -49.27
N ILE A 56 7.36 20.69 -48.51
CA ILE A 56 7.59 19.33 -49.05
C ILE A 56 6.38 18.89 -49.87
N GLY A 57 5.17 19.08 -49.36
CA GLY A 57 3.93 18.76 -50.07
C GLY A 57 3.84 19.51 -51.40
N LEU A 58 4.12 20.81 -51.41
CA LEU A 58 4.13 21.64 -52.61
C LEU A 58 5.18 21.18 -53.63
N PHE A 59 6.38 20.81 -53.16
CA PHE A 59 7.44 20.25 -54.01
C PHE A 59 7.03 18.91 -54.63
N PHE A 60 6.40 18.02 -53.88
CA PHE A 60 5.89 16.75 -54.43
C PHE A 60 4.72 16.95 -55.40
N ILE A 61 3.91 18.00 -55.18
CA ILE A 61 2.77 18.31 -56.02
C ILE A 61 3.20 18.97 -57.33
N VAL A 62 4.09 19.97 -57.30
CA VAL A 62 4.45 20.78 -58.47
C VAL A 62 5.82 20.40 -59.04
N GLY A 63 6.78 20.11 -58.17
CA GLY A 63 8.16 19.83 -58.56
C GLY A 63 8.33 18.50 -59.29
N VAL A 64 7.71 17.42 -58.80
CA VAL A 64 7.88 16.08 -59.40
C VAL A 64 7.35 16.03 -60.84
N PRO A 65 6.13 16.52 -61.19
CA PRO A 65 5.66 16.53 -62.58
C PRO A 65 6.52 17.41 -63.51
N LEU A 66 7.00 18.56 -63.03
CA LEU A 66 7.85 19.46 -63.83
C LEU A 66 9.24 18.86 -64.10
N ILE A 67 9.86 18.25 -63.09
CA ILE A 67 11.16 17.59 -63.22
C ILE A 67 11.05 16.40 -64.17
N ILE A 68 10.01 15.57 -64.02
CA ILE A 68 9.75 14.46 -64.93
C ILE A 68 9.58 15.02 -66.35
N ASN A 69 8.69 15.99 -66.58
CA ASN A 69 8.47 16.55 -67.91
C ASN A 69 9.75 17.12 -68.57
N GLU A 70 10.64 17.76 -67.79
CA GLU A 70 11.91 18.29 -68.31
C GLU A 70 12.92 17.16 -68.63
N LEU A 71 12.95 16.08 -67.86
CA LEU A 71 13.76 14.87 -68.13
C LEU A 71 13.37 14.17 -69.45
N TYR A 72 12.12 14.33 -69.91
CA TYR A 72 11.64 13.75 -71.18
C TYR A 72 12.01 14.58 -72.43
N LYS A 73 12.63 15.77 -72.30
CA LYS A 73 13.09 16.58 -73.46
C LYS A 73 14.39 16.10 -74.11
N HIS A 74 15.04 15.06 -73.58
CA HIS A 74 16.22 14.46 -74.22
C HIS A 74 15.82 13.63 -75.47
N PRO A 75 16.62 13.66 -76.56
CA PRO A 75 16.19 13.15 -77.87
C PRO A 75 16.05 11.61 -77.84
N GLY A 76 14.81 11.11 -77.92
CA GLY A 76 14.52 9.67 -78.06
C GLY A 76 13.26 9.16 -77.35
N TYR A 77 12.62 9.96 -76.48
CA TYR A 77 11.42 9.55 -75.75
C TYR A 77 10.17 10.30 -76.26
N VAL A 78 9.10 9.58 -76.62
CA VAL A 78 7.94 10.13 -77.37
C VAL A 78 6.65 10.25 -76.52
N THR A 79 6.67 9.91 -75.24
CA THR A 79 5.43 10.00 -74.42
C THR A 79 5.55 11.05 -73.33
N ILE A 80 4.97 12.23 -73.62
CA ILE A 80 4.57 13.23 -72.63
C ILE A 80 3.58 12.55 -71.67
N TRP A 81 3.68 12.82 -70.36
CA TRP A 81 2.70 12.32 -69.38
C TRP A 81 1.28 12.67 -69.81
N SER A 82 0.44 11.66 -69.98
CA SER A 82 -0.98 11.87 -70.25
C SER A 82 -1.66 12.38 -68.98
N ALA A 83 -2.80 13.07 -69.13
CA ALA A 83 -3.63 13.47 -67.99
C ALA A 83 -3.98 12.28 -67.08
N ALA A 84 -4.08 11.08 -67.66
CA ALA A 84 -4.31 9.83 -66.94
C ALA A 84 -3.11 9.44 -66.03
N ASP A 85 -1.88 9.63 -66.49
CA ASP A 85 -0.67 9.27 -65.74
C ASP A 85 -0.45 10.22 -64.55
N VAL A 86 -0.69 11.52 -64.77
CA VAL A 86 -0.67 12.55 -63.71
C VAL A 86 -1.69 12.24 -62.62
N LEU A 87 -2.93 11.93 -63.02
CA LEU A 87 -4.02 11.64 -62.08
C LEU A 87 -3.74 10.36 -61.28
N SER A 88 -3.19 9.33 -61.93
CA SER A 88 -2.78 8.07 -61.29
C SER A 88 -1.69 8.29 -60.23
N TYR A 89 -0.67 9.11 -60.53
CA TYR A 89 0.38 9.48 -59.57
C TYR A 89 -0.18 10.15 -58.30
N TYR A 90 -1.06 11.15 -58.44
CA TYR A 90 -1.68 11.79 -57.28
C TYR A 90 -2.60 10.84 -56.50
N GLY A 91 -3.35 9.98 -57.19
CA GLY A 91 -4.15 8.94 -56.56
C GLY A 91 -3.29 8.00 -55.70
N ALA A 92 -2.13 7.58 -56.21
CA ALA A 92 -1.17 6.74 -55.49
C ALA A 92 -0.55 7.47 -54.28
N VAL A 93 -0.13 8.73 -54.44
CA VAL A 93 0.45 9.54 -53.35
C VAL A 93 -0.57 9.81 -52.24
N LEU A 94 -1.81 10.16 -52.60
CA LEU A 94 -2.89 10.36 -51.63
C LEU A 94 -3.26 9.04 -50.93
N GLY A 95 -3.38 7.94 -51.68
CA GLY A 95 -3.63 6.61 -51.12
C GLY A 95 -2.53 6.16 -50.15
N ALA A 96 -1.26 6.36 -50.50
CA ALA A 96 -0.13 6.08 -49.62
C ALA A 96 -0.15 6.97 -48.37
N SER A 97 -0.47 8.26 -48.50
CA SER A 97 -0.55 9.20 -47.39
C SER A 97 -1.65 8.82 -46.39
N ILE A 98 -2.83 8.45 -46.90
CA ILE A 98 -3.95 7.96 -46.08
C ILE A 98 -3.56 6.67 -45.36
N THR A 99 -2.89 5.75 -46.05
CA THR A 99 -2.44 4.47 -45.46
C THR A 99 -1.44 4.70 -44.33
N VAL A 100 -0.43 5.54 -44.55
CA VAL A 100 0.57 5.91 -43.52
C VAL A 100 -0.09 6.64 -42.35
N GLY A 101 -0.99 7.59 -42.63
CA GLY A 101 -1.73 8.33 -41.61
C GLY A 101 -2.60 7.40 -40.75
N THR A 102 -3.32 6.48 -41.40
CA THR A 102 -4.15 5.47 -40.73
C THR A 102 -3.28 4.57 -39.84
N LEU A 103 -2.17 4.06 -40.35
CA LEU A 103 -1.26 3.21 -39.58
C LEU A 103 -0.69 3.95 -38.36
N ALA A 104 -0.31 5.21 -38.52
CA ALA A 104 0.19 6.05 -37.42
C ALA A 104 -0.88 6.25 -36.33
N VAL A 105 -2.12 6.54 -36.70
CA VAL A 105 -3.26 6.68 -35.77
C VAL A 105 -3.54 5.35 -35.05
N THR A 106 -3.55 4.24 -35.79
CA THR A 106 -3.73 2.90 -35.22
C THR A 106 -2.65 2.58 -34.18
N ILE A 107 -1.37 2.76 -34.52
CA ILE A 107 -0.26 2.51 -33.58
C ILE A 107 -0.39 3.39 -32.33
N PHE A 108 -0.75 4.66 -32.51
CA PHE A 108 -0.95 5.57 -31.38
C PHE A 108 -2.08 5.11 -30.46
N PHE A 109 -3.22 4.72 -31.02
CA PHE A 109 -4.35 4.19 -30.27
C PHE A 109 -4.00 2.88 -29.55
N THR A 110 -3.39 1.92 -30.25
CA THR A 110 -2.95 0.65 -29.66
C THR A 110 -1.99 0.87 -28.48
N ARG A 111 -1.03 1.81 -28.60
CA ARG A 111 -0.13 2.13 -27.48
C ARG A 111 -0.88 2.69 -26.28
N LYS A 112 -1.82 3.61 -26.49
CA LYS A 112 -2.66 4.15 -25.39
C LYS A 112 -3.53 3.09 -24.75
N GLN A 113 -4.12 2.22 -25.57
CA GLN A 113 -4.94 1.12 -25.07
C GLN A 113 -4.12 0.15 -24.22
N LEU A 114 -2.92 -0.24 -24.68
CA LEU A 114 -1.98 -1.06 -23.90
C LEU A 114 -1.56 -0.39 -22.59
N LEU A 115 -1.30 0.92 -22.60
CA LEU A 115 -1.00 1.68 -21.39
C LEU A 115 -2.18 1.64 -20.41
N ARG A 116 -3.41 1.87 -20.87
CA ARG A 116 -4.62 1.75 -20.03
C ARG A 116 -4.77 0.34 -19.46
N GLU A 117 -4.64 -0.69 -20.29
CA GLU A 117 -4.80 -2.08 -19.85
C GLU A 117 -3.73 -2.48 -18.84
N SER A 118 -2.47 -2.09 -19.08
CA SER A 118 -1.37 -2.32 -18.13
C SER A 118 -1.59 -1.59 -16.80
N TYR A 119 -2.07 -0.33 -16.84
CA TYR A 119 -2.42 0.45 -15.65
C TYR A 119 -3.54 -0.21 -14.84
N LEU A 120 -4.64 -0.56 -15.50
CA LEU A 120 -5.78 -1.25 -14.88
C LEU A 120 -5.36 -2.55 -14.23
N LYS A 121 -4.60 -3.38 -14.96
CA LYS A 121 -4.12 -4.66 -14.46
C LYS A 121 -3.25 -4.47 -13.21
N ASN A 122 -2.25 -3.59 -13.29
CA ASN A 122 -1.34 -3.34 -12.17
C ASN A 122 -2.06 -2.78 -10.94
N ARG A 123 -2.95 -1.80 -11.11
CA ARG A 123 -3.71 -1.22 -9.99
C ARG A 123 -4.70 -2.24 -9.41
N LYS A 124 -5.39 -3.03 -10.24
CA LYS A 124 -6.29 -4.08 -9.76
C LYS A 124 -5.55 -5.16 -8.96
N GLU A 125 -4.37 -5.58 -9.43
CA GLU A 125 -3.53 -6.54 -8.69
C GLU A 125 -3.04 -5.96 -7.36
N SER A 126 -2.60 -4.70 -7.34
CA SER A 126 -2.19 -4.00 -6.12
C SER A 126 -3.34 -3.89 -5.11
N TRP A 127 -4.51 -3.42 -5.55
CA TRP A 127 -5.69 -3.29 -4.69
C TRP A 127 -6.24 -4.64 -4.23
N SER A 128 -6.14 -5.69 -5.05
CA SER A 128 -6.52 -7.04 -4.63
C SER A 128 -5.66 -7.56 -3.49
N LYS A 129 -4.34 -7.26 -3.48
CA LYS A 129 -3.45 -7.63 -2.37
C LYS A 129 -3.79 -6.84 -1.10
N ILE A 130 -4.03 -5.53 -1.25
CA ILE A 130 -4.46 -4.68 -0.12
C ILE A 130 -5.79 -5.20 0.44
N GLU A 131 -6.74 -5.55 -0.43
CA GLU A 131 -8.05 -6.10 -0.03
C GLU A 131 -7.92 -7.40 0.77
N ASP A 132 -7.03 -8.30 0.35
CA ASP A 132 -6.75 -9.56 1.04
C ASP A 132 -6.17 -9.33 2.44
N ILE A 133 -5.28 -8.34 2.60
CA ILE A 133 -4.76 -7.93 3.91
C ILE A 133 -5.90 -7.37 4.77
N PHE A 134 -6.76 -6.51 4.23
CA PHE A 134 -7.94 -6.01 4.96
C PHE A 134 -8.87 -7.15 5.39
N ILE A 135 -9.11 -8.14 4.53
CA ILE A 135 -9.92 -9.33 4.88
C ILE A 135 -9.26 -10.11 6.02
N THR A 136 -7.93 -10.28 5.97
CA THR A 136 -7.16 -10.96 7.01
C THR A 136 -7.21 -10.21 8.34
N THR A 137 -7.00 -8.88 8.31
CA THR A 137 -7.11 -8.00 9.49
C THR A 137 -8.52 -8.06 10.07
N LEU A 138 -9.57 -7.91 9.25
CA LEU A 138 -10.96 -8.00 9.69
C LEU A 138 -11.28 -9.38 10.27
N LYS A 139 -10.74 -10.46 9.71
CA LYS A 139 -10.93 -11.81 10.26
C LYS A 139 -10.27 -11.95 11.63
N ALA A 140 -9.08 -11.40 11.82
CA ALA A 140 -8.32 -11.47 13.06
C ALA A 140 -8.96 -10.67 14.20
N ILE A 141 -9.50 -9.47 13.91
CA ILE A 141 -10.17 -8.65 14.94
C ILE A 141 -11.59 -9.14 15.27
N ASN A 142 -12.09 -10.19 14.61
CA ASN A 142 -13.45 -10.66 14.80
C ASN A 142 -13.70 -11.12 16.26
N PRO A 143 -14.56 -10.43 17.03
CA PRO A 143 -14.78 -10.71 18.46
C PRO A 143 -15.50 -12.05 18.73
N ILE A 144 -16.11 -12.67 17.71
CA ILE A 144 -16.78 -13.97 17.86
C ILE A 144 -15.79 -15.14 17.85
N LEU A 145 -14.61 -14.96 17.26
CA LEU A 145 -13.60 -16.02 17.20
C LEU A 145 -13.14 -16.50 18.59
N PRO A 146 -12.64 -15.62 19.49
CA PRO A 146 -12.22 -16.06 20.82
C PRO A 146 -13.38 -16.60 21.65
N LEU A 147 -14.60 -16.09 21.45
CA LEU A 147 -15.81 -16.63 22.09
C LEU A 147 -16.06 -18.07 21.70
N LYS A 148 -16.01 -18.39 20.39
CA LYS A 148 -16.20 -19.75 19.90
C LYS A 148 -15.15 -20.71 20.47
N GLU A 149 -13.91 -20.26 20.56
CA GLU A 149 -12.80 -21.06 21.10
C GLU A 149 -12.91 -21.27 22.62
N SER A 150 -13.45 -20.30 23.37
CA SER A 150 -13.62 -20.41 24.82
C SER A 150 -14.86 -21.22 25.25
N MET A 151 -15.89 -21.33 24.40
CA MET A 151 -17.15 -22.01 24.72
C MET A 151 -17.01 -23.48 25.13
N ASP A 152 -16.09 -24.23 24.51
CA ASP A 152 -16.00 -25.68 24.73
C ASP A 152 -15.37 -26.05 26.07
N ASN A 153 -14.40 -25.26 26.56
CA ASN A 153 -13.58 -25.64 27.71
C ASN A 153 -13.32 -24.51 28.71
N GLY A 154 -13.78 -23.29 28.47
CA GLY A 154 -13.35 -22.11 29.24
C GLY A 154 -13.75 -22.15 30.72
N GLN A 155 -14.89 -22.76 31.05
CA GLN A 155 -15.31 -22.90 32.45
C GLN A 155 -14.56 -24.02 33.19
N VAL A 156 -14.15 -25.08 32.49
CA VAL A 156 -13.40 -26.21 33.07
C VAL A 156 -11.93 -25.84 33.24
N GLU A 157 -11.35 -25.18 32.25
CA GLU A 157 -9.98 -24.66 32.27
C GLU A 157 -9.95 -23.14 32.05
N PRO A 158 -10.12 -22.34 33.11
CA PRO A 158 -10.08 -20.87 33.00
C PRO A 158 -8.74 -20.36 32.45
N SER A 159 -7.64 -21.07 32.72
CA SER A 159 -6.31 -20.75 32.17
C SER A 159 -6.29 -20.75 30.64
N LYS A 160 -6.96 -21.71 30.00
CA LYS A 160 -7.05 -21.78 28.54
C LYS A 160 -7.85 -20.61 27.97
N ALA A 161 -8.98 -20.28 28.58
CA ALA A 161 -9.78 -19.12 28.17
C ALA A 161 -9.00 -17.81 28.29
N ILE A 162 -8.28 -17.59 29.40
CA ILE A 162 -7.42 -16.41 29.58
C ILE A 162 -6.40 -16.31 28.45
N ILE A 163 -5.71 -17.40 28.10
CA ILE A 163 -4.72 -17.42 27.03
C ILE A 163 -5.37 -17.11 25.67
N ILE A 164 -6.56 -17.64 25.37
CA ILE A 164 -7.28 -17.37 24.13
C ILE A 164 -7.56 -15.87 23.99
N PHE A 165 -8.15 -15.23 25.01
CA PHE A 165 -8.46 -13.81 24.97
C PHE A 165 -7.21 -12.93 24.98
N GLN A 166 -6.14 -13.30 25.71
CA GLN A 166 -4.86 -12.58 25.66
C GLN A 166 -4.22 -12.62 24.28
N ARG A 167 -4.22 -13.78 23.61
CA ARG A 167 -3.72 -13.92 22.24
C ARG A 167 -4.55 -13.12 21.26
N TYR A 168 -5.87 -13.08 21.44
CA TYR A 168 -6.76 -12.25 20.65
C TYR A 168 -6.45 -10.76 20.80
N SER A 169 -6.28 -10.26 22.03
CA SER A 169 -5.94 -8.85 22.27
C SER A 169 -4.60 -8.45 21.64
N LEU A 170 -3.58 -9.32 21.73
CA LEU A 170 -2.30 -9.11 21.06
C LEU A 170 -2.45 -9.11 19.54
N ALA A 171 -3.17 -10.09 18.98
CA ALA A 171 -3.40 -10.19 17.55
C ALA A 171 -4.08 -8.93 17.01
N CYS A 172 -5.09 -8.41 17.71
CA CYS A 172 -5.81 -7.20 17.33
C CYS A 172 -4.92 -5.96 17.19
N GLN A 173 -3.83 -5.88 17.95
CA GLN A 173 -2.87 -4.79 17.86
C GLN A 173 -1.91 -5.02 16.68
N THR A 174 -1.31 -6.22 16.60
CA THR A 174 -0.27 -6.50 15.61
C THR A 174 -0.78 -6.47 14.16
N VAL A 175 -2.02 -6.92 13.92
CA VAL A 175 -2.58 -6.94 12.55
C VAL A 175 -2.92 -5.56 12.00
N ILE A 176 -3.10 -4.56 12.86
CA ILE A 176 -3.32 -3.17 12.44
C ILE A 176 -1.98 -2.55 12.05
N ASP A 177 -0.92 -2.81 12.82
CA ASP A 177 0.43 -2.35 12.50
C ASP A 177 0.91 -2.96 11.17
N GLU A 178 0.65 -4.26 10.97
CA GLU A 178 0.94 -4.94 9.70
C GLU A 178 0.17 -4.32 8.53
N LEU A 179 -1.15 -4.08 8.70
CA LEU A 179 -1.98 -3.43 7.68
C LEU A 179 -1.41 -2.06 7.27
N ILE A 180 -1.01 -1.24 8.24
CA ILE A 180 -0.44 0.09 7.99
C ILE A 180 0.90 -0.02 7.25
N ALA A 181 1.75 -0.99 7.60
CA ALA A 181 3.05 -1.19 6.98
C ALA A 181 2.99 -1.59 5.49
N TYR A 182 1.90 -2.22 5.05
CA TYR A 182 1.70 -2.60 3.65
C TYR A 182 1.21 -1.45 2.75
N LEU A 183 0.83 -0.31 3.32
CA LEU A 183 0.24 0.79 2.58
C LEU A 183 1.26 1.88 2.25
N ASP A 184 1.40 2.19 0.97
CA ASP A 184 2.08 3.40 0.52
C ASP A 184 1.31 4.65 0.96
N HIS A 185 1.98 5.79 1.06
CA HIS A 185 1.36 7.03 1.57
C HIS A 185 0.08 7.42 0.82
N SER A 186 0.06 7.30 -0.52
CA SER A 186 -1.12 7.62 -1.34
C SER A 186 -2.28 6.65 -1.12
N ASP A 187 -1.99 5.36 -0.96
CA ASP A 187 -3.00 4.33 -0.79
C ASP A 187 -3.55 4.36 0.65
N TYR A 188 -2.70 4.63 1.66
CA TYR A 188 -3.11 4.88 3.04
C TYR A 188 -4.17 6.00 3.14
N LEU A 189 -3.96 7.13 2.45
CA LEU A 189 -4.90 8.25 2.48
C LEU A 189 -6.30 7.86 1.95
N LYS A 190 -6.39 6.92 1.01
CA LYS A 190 -7.68 6.46 0.45
C LYS A 190 -8.47 5.60 1.44
N VAL A 191 -7.78 4.87 2.32
CA VAL A 191 -8.39 3.92 3.28
C VAL A 191 -8.28 4.37 4.73
N LYS A 192 -7.75 5.56 4.99
CA LYS A 192 -7.48 6.08 6.34
C LYS A 192 -8.69 6.00 7.26
N ASP A 193 -9.84 6.45 6.78
CA ASP A 193 -11.08 6.44 7.56
C ASP A 193 -11.45 5.02 8.01
N LEU A 194 -11.33 4.04 7.11
CA LEU A 194 -11.56 2.63 7.44
C LEU A 194 -10.58 2.11 8.49
N ILE A 195 -9.30 2.47 8.39
CA ILE A 195 -8.26 2.08 9.37
C ILE A 195 -8.56 2.71 10.73
N ASP A 196 -8.98 3.97 10.77
CA ASP A 196 -9.35 4.66 12.00
C ASP A 196 -10.56 3.96 12.67
N GLN A 197 -11.59 3.61 11.89
CA GLN A 197 -12.76 2.87 12.39
C GLN A 197 -12.41 1.46 12.87
N ILE A 198 -11.55 0.74 12.14
CA ILE A 198 -11.01 -0.57 12.55
C ILE A 198 -10.27 -0.42 13.88
N THR A 199 -9.45 0.62 14.03
CA THR A 199 -8.68 0.85 15.26
C THR A 199 -9.57 1.16 16.45
N ILE A 200 -10.60 2.00 16.27
CA ILE A 200 -11.58 2.33 17.32
C ILE A 200 -12.34 1.07 17.75
N SER A 201 -12.87 0.31 16.78
CA SER A 201 -13.63 -0.91 17.06
C SER A 201 -12.77 -1.99 17.70
N SER A 202 -11.53 -2.16 17.22
CA SER A 202 -10.54 -3.09 17.79
C SER A 202 -10.27 -2.78 19.26
N LYS A 203 -10.06 -1.50 19.60
CA LYS A 203 -9.91 -1.07 21.01
C LYS A 203 -11.13 -1.41 21.86
N GLN A 204 -12.34 -1.21 21.33
CA GLN A 204 -13.57 -1.60 22.02
C GLN A 204 -13.62 -3.12 22.25
N PHE A 205 -13.25 -3.94 21.26
CA PHE A 205 -13.26 -5.39 21.40
C PHE A 205 -12.21 -5.87 22.42
N ILE A 206 -11.01 -5.27 22.42
CA ILE A 206 -9.95 -5.55 23.40
C ILE A 206 -10.44 -5.24 24.82
N GLN A 207 -11.09 -4.10 25.02
CA GLN A 207 -11.64 -3.73 26.34
C GLN A 207 -12.64 -4.76 26.87
N ILE A 208 -13.53 -5.26 26.00
CA ILE A 208 -14.50 -6.30 26.40
C ILE A 208 -13.77 -7.64 26.65
N ALA A 209 -12.75 -7.97 25.85
CA ALA A 209 -11.93 -9.16 26.08
C ALA A 209 -11.15 -9.09 27.42
N ASP A 210 -10.70 -7.90 27.82
CA ASP A 210 -10.05 -7.69 29.12
C ASP A 210 -11.03 -7.86 30.29
N GLU A 211 -12.29 -7.46 30.13
CA GLU A 211 -13.36 -7.77 31.09
C GLU A 211 -13.56 -9.29 31.22
N GLU A 212 -13.59 -10.02 30.11
CA GLU A 212 -13.74 -11.48 30.07
C GLU A 212 -12.55 -12.18 30.76
N ILE A 213 -11.32 -11.72 30.48
CA ILE A 213 -10.10 -12.19 31.16
C ILE A 213 -10.20 -11.97 32.67
N ALA A 214 -10.72 -10.81 33.12
CA ALA A 214 -10.88 -10.53 34.53
C ALA A 214 -11.88 -11.49 35.21
N VAL A 215 -12.97 -11.86 34.53
CA VAL A 215 -13.93 -12.87 35.02
C VAL A 215 -13.27 -14.24 35.12
N TYR A 216 -12.57 -14.69 34.08
CA TYR A 216 -11.87 -15.98 34.11
C TYR A 216 -10.73 -16.04 35.13
N ARG A 217 -10.02 -14.94 35.38
CA ARG A 217 -9.01 -14.86 36.46
C ARG A 217 -9.64 -15.06 37.83
N LYS A 218 -10.81 -14.45 38.09
CA LYS A 218 -11.55 -14.68 39.35
C LYS A 218 -12.01 -16.14 39.47
N LEU A 219 -12.49 -16.73 38.38
CA LEU A 219 -12.85 -18.16 38.35
C LEU A 219 -11.63 -19.06 38.61
N GLN A 220 -10.46 -18.71 38.07
CA GLN A 220 -9.21 -19.43 38.34
C GLN A 220 -8.83 -19.38 39.82
N THR A 221 -8.89 -18.19 40.44
CA THR A 221 -8.66 -18.04 41.88
C THR A 221 -9.67 -18.85 42.70
N PHE A 222 -10.95 -18.81 42.32
CA PHE A 222 -12.01 -19.59 42.97
C PHE A 222 -11.78 -21.10 42.88
N ASN A 223 -11.34 -21.62 41.73
CA ASN A 223 -11.01 -23.04 41.58
C ASN A 223 -9.83 -23.47 42.48
N GLY A 224 -8.95 -22.54 42.88
CA GLY A 224 -7.87 -22.77 43.84
C GLY A 224 -8.34 -22.97 45.28
N ARG A 225 -9.60 -22.65 45.59
CA ARG A 225 -10.18 -22.72 46.95
C ARG A 225 -10.08 -24.11 47.58
N THR A 226 -10.36 -25.15 46.80
CA THR A 226 -10.30 -26.55 47.29
C THR A 226 -8.90 -26.92 47.77
N LEU A 227 -7.87 -26.50 47.02
CA LEU A 227 -6.48 -26.74 47.39
C LEU A 227 -6.10 -25.93 48.64
N ALA A 228 -6.49 -24.64 48.69
CA ALA A 228 -6.24 -23.79 49.84
C ALA A 228 -6.89 -24.36 51.12
N GLN A 229 -8.13 -24.84 51.03
CA GLN A 229 -8.82 -25.47 52.15
C GLN A 229 -8.09 -26.74 52.62
N GLN A 230 -7.67 -27.60 51.69
CA GLN A 230 -6.88 -28.80 52.02
C GLN A 230 -5.56 -28.45 52.72
N THR A 231 -4.87 -27.39 52.28
CA THR A 231 -3.64 -26.92 52.93
C THR A 231 -3.89 -26.50 54.37
N ILE A 232 -4.95 -25.71 54.64
CA ILE A 232 -5.33 -25.30 56.00
C ILE A 232 -5.77 -26.51 56.85
N ASP A 233 -6.50 -27.46 56.28
CA ASP A 233 -6.94 -28.67 56.98
C ASP A 233 -5.76 -29.59 57.37
N VAL A 234 -4.73 -29.68 56.53
CA VAL A 234 -3.50 -30.43 56.82
C VAL A 234 -2.70 -29.74 57.92
N GLU A 235 -2.53 -28.41 57.84
CA GLU A 235 -1.84 -27.63 58.88
C GLU A 235 -2.56 -27.76 60.24
N SER A 236 -3.90 -27.76 60.25
CA SER A 236 -4.68 -27.97 61.47
C SER A 236 -4.47 -29.36 62.09
N LYS A 237 -4.15 -30.37 61.29
CA LYS A 237 -3.87 -31.74 61.75
C LYS A 237 -2.41 -31.95 62.13
N TYR A 238 -1.51 -31.27 61.43
CA TYR A 238 -0.07 -31.38 61.57
C TYR A 238 0.58 -29.99 61.59
N PRO A 239 0.66 -29.32 62.76
CA PRO A 239 1.20 -27.97 62.86
C PRO A 239 2.68 -27.90 62.42
N GLY A 240 3.03 -26.85 61.68
CA GLY A 240 4.36 -26.63 61.11
C GLY A 240 4.62 -27.36 59.80
N SER A 241 3.58 -27.84 59.11
CA SER A 241 3.72 -28.55 57.83
C SER A 241 3.98 -27.59 56.67
N PHE A 242 3.51 -26.35 56.76
CA PHE A 242 3.68 -25.32 55.73
C PHE A 242 4.28 -24.02 56.27
N PRO A 243 4.98 -23.24 55.43
CA PRO A 243 5.43 -21.89 55.79
C PRO A 243 4.25 -20.93 56.05
N GLU A 244 4.41 -19.99 56.99
CA GLU A 244 3.36 -19.01 57.34
C GLU A 244 2.91 -18.16 56.15
N GLU A 245 3.82 -17.83 55.21
CA GLU A 245 3.49 -17.09 53.98
C GLU A 245 2.49 -17.85 53.09
N GLN A 246 2.59 -19.18 53.04
CA GLN A 246 1.65 -19.99 52.27
C GLN A 246 0.29 -20.07 52.98
N LEU A 247 0.29 -20.12 54.31
CA LEU A 247 -0.92 -20.16 55.13
C LEU A 247 -1.68 -18.84 55.09
N SER A 248 -0.97 -17.70 55.12
CA SER A 248 -1.58 -16.38 54.97
C SER A 248 -2.21 -16.22 53.59
N PHE A 249 -1.51 -16.61 52.52
CA PHE A 249 -2.06 -16.61 51.16
C PHE A 249 -3.32 -17.48 51.05
N CYS A 250 -3.31 -18.70 51.59
CA CYS A 250 -4.49 -19.57 51.56
C CYS A 250 -5.67 -18.95 52.33
N ARG A 251 -5.43 -18.31 53.48
CA ARG A 251 -6.47 -17.66 54.28
C ARG A 251 -7.08 -16.46 53.55
N GLU A 252 -6.25 -15.64 52.92
CA GLU A 252 -6.69 -14.51 52.08
C GLU A 252 -7.51 -14.99 50.88
N LEU A 253 -7.04 -16.02 50.16
CA LEU A 253 -7.77 -16.62 49.03
C LEU A 253 -9.15 -17.16 49.44
N LEU A 254 -9.25 -17.83 50.60
CA LEU A 254 -10.53 -18.29 51.13
C LEU A 254 -11.46 -17.11 51.44
N GLN A 255 -10.97 -16.08 52.14
CA GLN A 255 -11.76 -14.90 52.47
C GLN A 255 -12.28 -14.17 51.22
N ASP A 256 -11.44 -14.01 50.19
CA ASP A 256 -11.78 -13.31 48.94
C ASP A 256 -12.81 -14.09 48.09
N THR A 257 -12.95 -15.39 48.32
CA THR A 257 -13.80 -16.29 47.52
C THR A 257 -15.09 -16.72 48.22
N ASP A 258 -15.33 -16.33 49.47
CA ASP A 258 -16.44 -16.82 50.30
C ASP A 258 -17.84 -16.53 49.73
N ASN A 259 -18.01 -15.41 49.01
CA ASN A 259 -19.30 -14.99 48.44
C ASN A 259 -19.45 -15.34 46.95
N LEU A 260 -18.52 -16.13 46.38
CA LEU A 260 -18.51 -16.47 44.96
C LEU A 260 -19.15 -17.84 44.73
N SER A 261 -19.77 -18.02 43.57
CA SER A 261 -20.37 -19.28 43.15
C SER A 261 -20.24 -19.48 41.64
N TYR A 262 -20.30 -20.73 41.19
CA TYR A 262 -20.31 -21.06 39.76
C TYR A 262 -21.47 -20.40 39.00
N GLU A 263 -22.62 -20.17 39.65
CA GLU A 263 -23.76 -19.47 39.05
C GLU A 263 -23.46 -18.00 38.76
N ILE A 264 -22.81 -17.29 39.71
CA ILE A 264 -22.36 -15.91 39.51
C ILE A 264 -21.38 -15.83 38.34
N PHE A 265 -20.41 -16.75 38.27
CA PHE A 265 -19.46 -16.79 37.15
C PHE A 265 -20.14 -17.08 35.81
N SER A 266 -21.09 -18.01 35.77
CA SER A 266 -21.84 -18.31 34.54
C SER A 266 -22.65 -17.10 34.08
N GLN A 267 -23.22 -16.33 35.00
CA GLN A 267 -23.94 -15.10 34.69
C GLN A 267 -23.00 -13.99 34.20
N ASP A 268 -21.86 -13.79 34.87
CA ASP A 268 -20.87 -12.78 34.49
C ASP A 268 -20.26 -13.06 33.12
N ILE A 269 -19.86 -14.31 32.85
CA ILE A 269 -19.39 -14.78 31.54
C ILE A 269 -20.49 -14.56 30.48
N GLY A 270 -21.73 -14.98 30.78
CA GLY A 270 -22.86 -14.78 29.86
C GLY A 270 -23.10 -13.30 29.53
N ARG A 271 -22.97 -12.42 30.52
CA ARG A 271 -23.12 -10.96 30.35
C ARG A 271 -22.03 -10.38 29.46
N VAL A 272 -20.77 -10.73 29.68
CA VAL A 272 -19.65 -10.19 28.89
C VAL A 272 -19.64 -10.79 27.48
N ASN A 273 -19.97 -12.07 27.32
CA ASN A 273 -20.21 -12.68 26.01
C ASN A 273 -21.31 -11.97 25.21
N ALA A 274 -22.41 -11.58 25.86
CA ALA A 274 -23.46 -10.80 25.22
C ALA A 274 -22.96 -9.41 24.76
N LYS A 275 -22.03 -8.78 25.50
CA LYS A 275 -21.38 -7.54 25.06
C LYS A 275 -20.53 -7.76 23.81
N LEU A 276 -19.75 -8.85 23.73
CA LEU A 276 -18.98 -9.20 22.53
C LEU A 276 -19.89 -9.43 21.32
N VAL A 277 -20.99 -10.15 21.49
CA VAL A 277 -21.99 -10.36 20.43
C VAL A 277 -22.61 -9.04 19.98
N THR A 278 -22.96 -8.17 20.92
CA THR A 278 -23.51 -6.83 20.60
C THR A 278 -22.48 -5.97 19.84
N ALA A 279 -21.21 -6.03 20.23
CA ALA A 279 -20.12 -5.32 19.56
C ALA A 279 -19.86 -5.88 18.15
N TYR A 280 -20.02 -7.19 17.96
CA TYR A 280 -20.00 -7.81 16.64
C TYR A 280 -21.14 -7.27 15.74
N GLU A 281 -22.36 -7.24 16.26
CA GLU A 281 -23.52 -6.83 15.47
C GLU A 281 -23.49 -5.36 15.08
N ASN A 282 -23.05 -4.48 15.99
CA ASN A 282 -23.12 -3.04 15.81
C ASN A 282 -21.84 -2.43 15.21
N SER A 283 -20.66 -2.91 15.63
CA SER A 283 -19.37 -2.34 15.18
C SER A 283 -18.76 -3.19 14.07
N TYR A 284 -18.60 -4.50 14.28
CA TYR A 284 -17.89 -5.34 13.31
C TYR A 284 -18.61 -5.46 11.97
N ARG A 285 -19.94 -5.68 11.96
CA ARG A 285 -20.72 -5.72 10.72
C ARG A 285 -20.67 -4.41 9.94
N LEU A 286 -20.62 -3.27 10.66
CA LEU A 286 -20.49 -1.96 10.03
C LEU A 286 -19.13 -1.82 9.33
N LEU A 287 -18.04 -2.31 9.93
CA LEU A 287 -16.72 -2.33 9.29
C LEU A 287 -16.72 -3.15 8.00
N LEU A 288 -17.41 -4.30 7.97
CA LEU A 288 -17.52 -5.11 6.75
C LEU A 288 -18.24 -4.35 5.62
N ALA A 289 -19.30 -3.62 5.96
CA ALA A 289 -20.04 -2.79 5.01
C ALA A 289 -19.18 -1.61 4.51
N GLN A 290 -18.54 -0.88 5.42
CA GLN A 290 -17.64 0.23 5.07
C GLN A 290 -16.48 -0.22 4.18
N LYS A 291 -15.89 -1.37 4.49
CA LYS A 291 -14.85 -1.97 3.64
C LYS A 291 -15.38 -2.23 2.23
N ARG A 292 -16.59 -2.77 2.08
CA ARG A 292 -17.19 -2.99 0.77
C ARG A 292 -17.34 -1.68 -0.01
N ASP A 293 -17.92 -0.67 0.61
CA ASP A 293 -18.23 0.61 -0.03
C ASP A 293 -16.96 1.37 -0.44
N ILE A 294 -15.93 1.37 0.41
CA ILE A 294 -14.66 2.04 0.13
C ILE A 294 -13.92 1.35 -1.02
N PHE A 295 -13.85 0.02 -1.02
CA PHE A 295 -13.18 -0.72 -2.09
C PHE A 295 -13.94 -0.61 -3.42
N GLU A 296 -15.27 -0.57 -3.41
CA GLU A 296 -16.07 -0.30 -4.61
C GLU A 296 -15.81 1.12 -5.14
N LYS A 297 -15.71 2.12 -4.26
CA LYS A 297 -15.35 3.48 -4.67
C LYS A 297 -13.95 3.54 -5.28
N ILE A 298 -12.98 2.83 -4.70
CA ILE A 298 -11.61 2.75 -5.22
C ILE A 298 -11.57 2.08 -6.59
N ASP A 299 -12.29 0.97 -6.80
CA ASP A 299 -12.37 0.32 -8.12
C ASP A 299 -12.94 1.27 -9.18
N ASN A 300 -14.01 2.00 -8.83
CA ASN A 300 -14.59 3.02 -9.70
C ASN A 300 -13.62 4.18 -10.00
N GLU A 301 -12.84 4.64 -9.02
CA GLU A 301 -11.79 5.66 -9.24
C GLU A 301 -10.68 5.15 -10.15
N VAL A 302 -10.19 3.92 -9.94
CA VAL A 302 -9.17 3.29 -10.77
C VAL A 302 -9.66 3.12 -12.22
N GLN A 303 -10.93 2.75 -12.42
CA GLN A 303 -11.55 2.70 -13.74
C GLN A 303 -11.61 4.08 -14.40
N LYS A 304 -12.03 5.13 -13.67
CA LYS A 304 -12.06 6.51 -14.20
C LYS A 304 -10.67 7.02 -14.57
N GLU A 305 -9.67 6.77 -13.72
CA GLU A 305 -8.28 7.15 -13.99
C GLU A 305 -7.76 6.42 -15.24
N ALA A 306 -8.07 5.13 -15.38
CA ALA A 306 -7.72 4.36 -16.55
C ALA A 306 -8.38 4.87 -17.83
N ASP A 307 -9.66 5.19 -17.79
CA ASP A 307 -10.39 5.76 -18.92
C ASP A 307 -9.85 7.14 -19.30
N SER A 308 -9.36 7.90 -18.32
CA SER A 308 -8.72 9.20 -18.57
C SER A 308 -7.47 9.10 -19.46
N ILE A 309 -6.78 7.95 -19.48
CA ILE A 309 -5.61 7.69 -20.34
C ILE A 309 -6.01 7.68 -21.82
N LEU A 310 -7.24 7.24 -22.13
CA LEU A 310 -7.76 7.17 -23.50
C LEU A 310 -8.10 8.54 -24.08
N HIS A 311 -8.33 9.57 -23.26
CA HIS A 311 -8.68 10.89 -23.77
C HIS A 311 -7.56 11.44 -24.67
N LEU A 312 -7.90 11.66 -25.94
CA LEU A 312 -7.01 12.16 -27.00
C LEU A 312 -6.64 13.63 -26.82
N TRP A 313 -7.49 14.39 -26.12
CA TRP A 313 -7.36 15.82 -25.89
C TRP A 313 -7.55 16.09 -24.40
N ARG A 314 -6.45 16.27 -23.67
CA ARG A 314 -6.53 16.97 -22.37
C ARG A 314 -6.76 18.45 -22.71
N LYS A 315 -7.93 18.97 -22.35
CA LYS A 315 -8.28 20.40 -22.53
C LYS A 315 -7.42 21.27 -21.64
#